data_AF-R6FN83-F1
#
_entry.id   AF-R6FN83-F1
#
_cell.length_a   1.000
_cell.length_b   1.000
_cell.length_c   1.000
_cell.angle_alpha   90.00
_cell.angle_beta   90.00
_cell.angle_gamma   90.00
#
_symmetry.space_group_name_H-M   'P 1'
#
loop_
_entity.id
_entity.type
_entity.pdbx_description
1 polymer ?
#
loop_
_entity_poly.entity_id
_entity_poly.type
_entity_poly.pdbx_seq_one_letter_code
_entity_poly.pdbx_strand_id
1 'polypeptide(L)'
;MITSQIILQRLSNAVNGSEKELYTDGELQEFAEFYLDKWDDNTSKDVIAEAFVDYWWNSSHPCRRCSECGSLMCEGYCVSMGVAYYCCDQCLYKHFTPSEWQQECEDDDQSYYTEWR
;
A
#
# COMPACT_ATOMS: atom_id res chain seq x y z
N MET A 1 -2.50 -13.78 22.14
CA MET A 1 -3.61 -14.10 21.22
C MET A 1 -3.90 -12.81 20.49
N ILE A 2 -3.77 -12.83 19.17
CA ILE A 2 -3.98 -11.63 18.38
C ILE A 2 -5.48 -11.26 18.40
N THR A 3 -5.76 -9.97 18.34
CA THR A 3 -7.13 -9.43 18.26
C THR A 3 -7.25 -8.53 17.04
N SER A 4 -8.46 -8.28 16.56
CA SER A 4 -8.70 -7.33 15.46
C SER A 4 -8.10 -5.95 15.76
N GLN A 5 -8.21 -5.48 17.01
CA GLN A 5 -7.58 -4.22 17.44
C GLN A 5 -6.05 -4.24 17.32
N ILE A 6 -5.40 -5.36 17.64
CA ILE A 6 -3.94 -5.49 17.48
C ILE A 6 -3.57 -5.50 15.99
N ILE A 7 -4.33 -6.19 15.14
CA ILE A 7 -4.13 -6.21 13.68
C ILE A 7 -4.23 -4.78 13.13
N LEU A 8 -5.31 -4.06 13.45
CA LEU A 8 -5.54 -2.70 13.00
C LEU A 8 -4.47 -1.73 13.51
N GLN A 9 -4.07 -1.85 14.77
CA GLN A 9 -3.00 -1.01 15.32
C GLN A 9 -1.66 -1.26 14.59
N ARG A 10 -1.35 -2.52 14.24
CA ARG A 10 -0.14 -2.85 13.48
C ARG A 10 -0.23 -2.33 12.05
N LEU A 11 -1.40 -2.45 11.40
CA LEU A 11 -1.65 -1.87 10.09
C LEU A 11 -1.40 -0.35 10.12
N SER A 12 -2.04 0.40 11.04
CA SER A 12 -1.82 1.85 11.19
C SER A 12 -0.33 2.19 11.36
N ASN A 13 0.41 1.39 12.11
CA ASN A 13 1.86 1.59 12.32
C ASN A 13 2.72 1.23 11.10
N ALA A 14 2.22 0.39 10.19
CA ALA A 14 2.92 -0.01 8.97
C ALA A 14 2.69 0.96 7.82
N VAL A 15 1.51 1.58 7.78
CA VAL A 15 1.06 2.45 6.67
C VAL A 15 0.79 3.90 7.11
N ASN A 16 1.32 4.30 8.26
CA ASN A 16 1.27 5.66 8.79
C ASN A 16 -0.15 6.24 8.95
N GLY A 17 -1.15 5.41 9.20
CA GLY A 17 -2.54 5.85 9.37
C GLY A 17 -3.30 6.14 8.08
N SER A 18 -2.67 6.00 6.91
CA SER A 18 -3.31 6.22 5.60
C SER A 18 -4.49 5.29 5.32
N GLU A 19 -4.58 4.14 6.01
CA GLU A 19 -5.73 3.25 5.89
C GLU A 19 -7.05 3.93 6.31
N LYS A 20 -6.99 4.85 7.28
CA LYS A 20 -8.17 5.59 7.78
C LYS A 20 -8.62 6.71 6.86
N GLU A 21 -7.75 7.11 5.93
CA GLU A 21 -8.08 8.11 4.91
C GLU A 21 -8.74 7.46 3.69
N LEU A 22 -8.47 6.17 3.46
CA LEU A 22 -8.89 5.45 2.26
C LEU A 22 -10.04 4.47 2.50
N TYR A 23 -10.20 3.94 3.71
CA TYR A 23 -11.17 2.91 4.05
C TYR A 23 -11.98 3.29 5.29
N THR A 24 -13.22 2.81 5.33
CA THR A 24 -14.13 2.98 6.48
C THR A 24 -13.76 2.05 7.63
N ASP A 25 -14.16 2.40 8.87
CA ASP A 25 -13.97 1.54 10.03
C ASP A 25 -14.57 0.14 9.86
N GLY A 26 -15.68 0.03 9.11
CA GLY A 26 -16.31 -1.24 8.79
C GLY A 26 -15.43 -2.12 7.89
N GLU A 27 -14.91 -1.57 6.80
CA GLU A 27 -14.00 -2.28 5.88
C GLU A 27 -12.70 -2.70 6.57
N LEU A 28 -12.16 -1.84 7.44
CA LEU A 28 -10.98 -2.15 8.24
C LEU A 28 -11.27 -3.32 9.21
N GLN A 29 -12.42 -3.28 9.89
CA GLN A 29 -12.82 -4.35 10.80
C GLN A 29 -13.04 -5.67 10.06
N GLU A 30 -13.68 -5.66 8.89
CA GLU A 30 -13.86 -6.84 8.03
C GLU A 30 -12.53 -7.49 7.65
N PHE A 31 -11.55 -6.68 7.23
CA PHE A 31 -10.19 -7.15 6.96
C PHE A 31 -9.57 -7.82 8.20
N ALA A 32 -9.65 -7.17 9.37
CA ALA A 32 -9.04 -7.67 10.58
C ALA A 32 -9.68 -8.99 11.07
N GLU A 33 -11.00 -9.12 10.92
CA GLU A 33 -11.73 -10.34 11.23
C GLU A 33 -11.38 -11.49 10.28
N PHE A 34 -11.24 -11.19 8.98
CA PHE A 34 -10.87 -12.19 7.97
C PHE A 34 -9.49 -12.85 8.19
N TYR A 35 -8.58 -12.16 8.89
CA TYR A 35 -7.23 -12.65 9.19
C TYR A 35 -7.02 -13.07 10.65
N LEU A 36 -8.04 -12.99 11.50
CA LEU A 36 -7.91 -13.18 12.95
C LEU A 36 -7.39 -14.58 13.33
N ASP A 37 -7.77 -15.61 12.59
CA ASP A 37 -7.37 -17.01 12.80
C ASP A 37 -6.10 -17.42 12.03
N LYS A 38 -5.59 -16.54 11.17
CA LYS A 38 -4.42 -16.79 10.30
C LYS A 38 -3.12 -16.29 10.90
N TRP A 39 -3.18 -15.43 11.91
CA TRP A 39 -2.03 -14.73 12.47
C TRP A 39 -1.91 -14.94 13.97
N ASP A 40 -0.70 -14.66 14.48
CA ASP A 40 -0.41 -14.72 15.90
C ASP A 40 0.27 -13.44 16.37
N ASP A 41 0.61 -13.40 17.66
CA ASP A 41 1.21 -12.22 18.29
C ASP A 41 2.57 -11.83 17.67
N ASN A 42 3.23 -12.72 16.92
CA ASN A 42 4.51 -12.47 16.28
C ASN A 42 4.39 -12.01 14.82
N THR A 43 3.19 -12.05 14.21
CA THR A 43 3.00 -11.56 12.84
C THR A 43 3.41 -10.08 12.74
N SER A 44 4.38 -9.79 11.87
CA SER A 44 4.94 -8.44 11.74
C SER A 44 3.93 -7.47 11.12
N LYS A 45 4.15 -6.18 11.38
CA LYS A 45 3.34 -5.11 10.79
C LYS A 45 3.43 -5.07 9.26
N ASP A 46 4.58 -5.44 8.70
CA ASP A 46 4.80 -5.45 7.25
C ASP A 46 4.04 -6.60 6.59
N VAL A 47 4.02 -7.79 7.19
CA VAL A 47 3.18 -8.90 6.70
C VAL A 47 1.70 -8.50 6.67
N ILE A 48 1.23 -7.78 7.70
CA ILE A 48 -0.15 -7.29 7.77
C ILE A 48 -0.42 -6.27 6.64
N ALA A 49 0.50 -5.34 6.38
CA ALA A 49 0.35 -4.35 5.33
C ALA A 49 0.35 -4.96 3.92
N GLU A 50 1.23 -5.92 3.64
CA GLU A 50 1.21 -6.63 2.34
C GLU A 50 -0.09 -7.41 2.16
N ALA A 51 -0.54 -8.12 3.19
CA ALA A 51 -1.82 -8.84 3.14
C ALA A 51 -3.03 -7.90 2.98
N PHE A 52 -2.93 -6.65 3.46
CA PHE A 52 -3.96 -5.65 3.24
C PHE A 52 -4.04 -5.22 1.77
N VAL A 53 -2.90 -4.97 1.12
CA VAL A 53 -2.85 -4.67 -0.31
C VAL A 53 -3.41 -5.83 -1.13
N ASP A 54 -3.01 -7.07 -0.81
CA ASP A 54 -3.50 -8.28 -1.49
C ASP A 54 -5.01 -8.47 -1.33
N TYR A 55 -5.53 -8.22 -0.12
CA TYR A 55 -6.95 -8.34 0.18
C TYR A 55 -7.82 -7.43 -0.70
N TRP A 56 -7.33 -6.22 -1.00
CA TRP A 56 -8.06 -5.25 -1.82
C TRP A 56 -7.68 -5.25 -3.30
N TRP A 57 -6.66 -6.01 -3.73
CA TRP A 57 -6.07 -5.92 -5.07
C TRP A 57 -7.08 -6.05 -6.22
N ASN A 58 -7.99 -7.04 -6.15
CA ASN A 58 -9.05 -7.30 -7.15
C ASN A 58 -10.44 -6.90 -6.64
N SER A 59 -10.54 -5.79 -5.93
CA SER A 59 -11.80 -5.26 -5.39
C SER A 59 -12.25 -3.99 -6.12
N SER A 60 -13.37 -3.41 -5.70
CA SER A 60 -13.80 -2.08 -6.15
C SER A 60 -13.01 -0.93 -5.52
N HIS A 61 -12.13 -1.20 -4.55
CA HIS A 61 -11.34 -0.20 -3.84
C HIS A 61 -9.88 -0.65 -3.68
N PRO A 62 -9.16 -0.94 -4.78
CA PRO A 62 -7.79 -1.38 -4.69
C PRO A 62 -6.88 -0.25 -4.18
N CYS A 63 -5.81 -0.64 -3.49
CA CYS A 63 -4.74 0.26 -3.09
C CYS A 63 -3.37 -0.33 -3.45
N ARG A 64 -2.33 0.50 -3.41
CA ARG A 64 -0.93 0.12 -3.43
C ARG A 64 -0.26 0.63 -2.16
N ARG A 65 0.91 0.08 -1.84
CA ARG A 65 1.75 0.56 -0.73
C ARG A 65 2.96 1.27 -1.30
N CYS A 66 3.17 2.52 -0.90
CA CYS A 66 4.35 3.28 -1.29
C CYS A 66 5.62 2.57 -0.80
N SER A 67 6.53 2.27 -1.72
CA SER A 67 7.80 1.62 -1.46
C SER A 67 8.77 2.47 -0.64
N GLU A 68 8.57 3.79 -0.62
CA GLU A 68 9.42 4.74 0.13
C GLU A 68 8.88 5.01 1.54
N CYS A 69 7.62 5.41 1.68
CA CYS A 69 7.07 5.83 2.97
C CYS A 69 6.21 4.77 3.66
N GLY A 70 5.81 3.71 2.94
CA GLY A 70 4.96 2.65 3.45
C GLY A 70 3.46 2.97 3.50
N SER A 71 3.04 4.22 3.24
CA SER A 71 1.64 4.61 3.21
C SER A 71 0.88 3.94 2.07
N LEU A 72 -0.41 3.66 2.30
CA LEU A 72 -1.33 3.24 1.26
C LEU A 72 -1.64 4.40 0.32
N MET A 73 -1.86 4.08 -0.95
CA MET A 73 -2.17 5.03 -2.00
C MET A 73 -3.17 4.41 -2.99
N CYS A 74 -4.09 5.23 -3.49
CA CYS A 74 -5.04 4.85 -4.55
C CYS A 74 -4.71 5.49 -5.90
N GLU A 75 -3.71 6.36 -5.92
CA GLU A 75 -3.09 6.93 -7.11
C GLU A 75 -1.59 7.08 -6.86
N GLY A 76 -0.81 7.21 -7.92
CA GLY A 76 0.63 7.44 -7.82
C GLY A 76 1.41 6.81 -8.96
N TYR A 77 2.72 6.75 -8.73
CA TYR A 77 3.69 6.22 -9.68
C TYR A 77 3.85 4.71 -9.50
N CYS A 78 3.86 3.99 -10.62
CA CYS A 78 4.16 2.57 -10.74
C CYS A 78 5.42 2.42 -11.57
N VAL A 79 6.43 1.70 -11.07
CA VAL A 79 7.67 1.42 -11.81
C VAL A 79 7.68 -0.03 -12.27
N SER A 80 7.99 -0.26 -13.55
CA SER A 80 8.17 -1.58 -14.17
C SER A 80 7.15 -2.63 -13.72
N MET A 81 5.87 -2.40 -14.00
CA MET A 81 4.78 -3.33 -13.67
C MET A 81 4.63 -3.64 -12.17
N GLY A 82 5.02 -2.71 -11.30
CA GLY A 82 4.85 -2.85 -9.85
C GLY A 82 6.09 -3.35 -9.11
N VAL A 83 7.28 -3.21 -9.71
CA VAL A 83 8.56 -3.36 -8.98
C VAL A 83 8.63 -2.35 -7.82
N ALA A 84 8.14 -1.13 -8.04
CA ALA A 84 8.02 -0.12 -6.99
C ALA A 84 6.79 0.77 -7.20
N TYR A 85 6.33 1.37 -6.10
CA TYR A 85 5.20 2.27 -6.07
C TYR A 85 5.56 3.54 -5.28
N TYR A 86 5.21 4.72 -5.78
CA TYR A 86 5.44 5.99 -5.06
C TYR A 86 4.17 6.83 -5.01
N CYS A 87 3.77 7.23 -3.80
CA CYS A 87 2.50 7.96 -3.60
C CYS A 87 2.54 9.43 -4.05
N CYS A 88 3.73 10.02 -4.21
CA CYS A 88 3.88 11.41 -4.59
C CYS A 88 5.29 11.71 -5.09
N ASP A 89 5.47 12.87 -5.71
CA ASP A 89 6.73 13.42 -6.19
C ASP A 89 7.83 13.39 -5.13
N GLN A 90 7.51 13.73 -3.88
CA GLN A 90 8.50 13.71 -2.81
C GLN A 90 9.05 12.31 -2.53
N CYS A 91 8.24 11.27 -2.70
CA CYS A 91 8.69 9.88 -2.54
C CYS A 91 9.42 9.40 -3.79
N LEU A 92 8.88 9.68 -4.97
CA LEU A 92 9.51 9.33 -6.25
C LEU A 92 10.89 9.97 -6.39
N TYR A 93 11.02 11.26 -6.06
CA TYR A 93 12.24 12.02 -6.33
C TYR A 93 13.40 11.75 -5.38
N LYS A 94 13.23 10.82 -4.46
CA LYS A 94 14.36 10.23 -3.72
C LYS A 94 15.08 9.16 -4.53
N HIS A 95 14.42 8.61 -5.56
CA HIS A 95 14.92 7.53 -6.41
C HIS A 95 15.14 7.98 -7.85
N PHE A 96 14.41 9.00 -8.31
CA PHE A 96 14.52 9.55 -9.66
C PHE A 96 14.62 11.08 -9.63
N THR A 97 15.45 11.69 -10.45
CA THR A 97 15.21 13.08 -10.84
C THR A 97 14.00 13.17 -11.77
N PRO A 98 13.37 14.35 -11.95
CA PRO A 98 12.28 14.51 -12.91
C PRO A 98 12.65 14.06 -14.34
N SER A 99 13.89 14.31 -14.76
CA SER A 99 14.40 13.86 -16.06
C SER A 99 14.61 12.35 -16.14
N GLU A 100 15.09 11.72 -15.07
CA GLU A 100 15.24 10.26 -15.03
C GLU A 100 13.88 9.56 -15.02
N TRP A 101 12.87 10.11 -14.34
CA TRP A 101 11.51 9.57 -14.37
C TRP A 101 10.88 9.69 -15.76
N GLN A 102 11.10 10.81 -16.44
CA GLN A 102 10.64 10.96 -17.82
C GLN A 102 11.28 9.90 -18.73
N GLN A 103 12.60 9.71 -18.62
CA GLN A 103 13.32 8.71 -19.40
C GLN A 103 12.84 7.29 -19.09
N GLU A 104 12.62 6.97 -17.82
CA GLU A 104 12.06 5.68 -17.38
C GLU A 104 10.70 5.38 -18.03
N CYS A 105 9.78 6.36 -18.06
CA CYS A 105 8.49 6.21 -18.74
C CYS A 105 8.61 6.08 -20.27
N GLU A 106 9.69 6.61 -20.87
CA GLU A 106 9.95 6.49 -22.31
C GLU A 106 10.56 5.13 -22.67
N ASP A 107 11.40 4.58 -21.78
CA ASP A 107 12.12 3.31 -21.98
C ASP A 107 11.31 2.07 -21.55
N ASP A 108 10.45 2.19 -20.53
CA ASP A 108 9.60 1.12 -20.00
C ASP A 108 8.13 1.56 -20.02
N ASP A 109 7.33 0.99 -20.93
CA ASP A 109 5.90 1.27 -21.06
C ASP A 109 5.07 0.74 -19.87
N GLN A 110 5.71 0.06 -18.92
CA GLN A 110 5.12 -0.40 -17.68
C GLN A 110 5.48 0.50 -16.48
N SER A 111 6.18 1.61 -16.73
CA SER A 111 6.41 2.70 -15.77
C SER A 111 5.46 3.87 -16.08
N TYR A 112 4.60 4.23 -15.13
CA TYR A 112 3.54 5.23 -15.35
C TYR A 112 2.98 5.82 -14.05
N TYR A 113 2.33 6.99 -14.16
CA TYR A 113 1.41 7.50 -13.13
C TYR A 113 -0.02 7.04 -13.43
N THR A 114 -0.78 6.64 -12.42
CA THR A 114 -2.20 6.28 -12.59
C THR A 114 -3.02 6.48 -11.33
N GLU A 115 -4.34 6.37 -11.49
CA GLU A 115 -5.33 6.20 -10.43
C GLU A 115 -5.88 4.76 -10.53
N TRP A 116 -5.95 4.03 -9.41
CA TRP A 116 -6.44 2.64 -9.37
C TRP A 116 -7.92 2.53 -8.97
N ARG A 117 -8.62 3.65 -8.78
CA ARG A 117 -10.05 3.68 -8.41
C ARG A 117 -10.98 3.61 -9.62
#